data_AF-A0A8J2I262-F1
#
_entry.id   AF-A0A8J2I262-F1
#
_cell.length_a   1.000
_cell.length_b   1.000
_cell.length_c   1.000
_cell.angle_alpha   90.00
_cell.angle_beta   90.00
_cell.angle_gamma   90.00
#
_symmetry.space_group_name_H-M   'P 1'
#
loop_
_entity.id
_entity.type
_entity.pdbx_description
1 polymer ?
#
loop_
_entity_poly.entity_id
_entity_poly.type
_entity_poly.pdbx_seq_one_letter_code
_entity_poly.pdbx_strand_id
1 'polypeptide(L)'
;MAQILRICMLNADAPVPAVAAERAPTYGRIFHNLLSSAVANTKSSRQSSEDNLYITSTDFDVVKNEYPASVTEFDAIIISGSANSAYDDLPWVRKLERWTKEVYENEPSVKIFGSCFGHQLLCQALLKDYGVTVEKDPKGWELGVKEITLHRRFRDAFLEHDDEVRTGSLEKMRLQFVHHDHVVIPDLNALPPSWMILGNTQHCAVQGVYEPGRVLTFQGHFEFDRFINSETIKFFFPNWQPKALEETLDAIDADDDSVTAAGMVLDFFLEDGIGKHVPSHAIVGGLITPPSRE
;
A
#
# COMPACT_ATOMS: atom_id res chain seq x y z
N MET A 1 -5.55 24.93 10.17
CA MET A 1 -5.98 24.92 8.75
C MET A 1 -6.29 23.49 8.38
N ALA A 2 -7.28 23.23 7.51
CA ALA A 2 -7.56 21.88 7.06
C ALA A 2 -6.34 21.29 6.33
N GLN A 3 -5.93 20.08 6.70
CA GLN A 3 -4.85 19.34 6.05
C GLN A 3 -5.46 18.47 4.94
N ILE A 4 -4.86 18.49 3.75
CA ILE A 4 -5.33 17.67 2.61
C ILE A 4 -4.22 16.68 2.28
N LEU A 5 -4.56 15.39 2.28
CA LEU A 5 -3.72 14.30 1.79
C LEU A 5 -4.17 13.95 0.36
N ARG A 6 -3.28 14.17 -0.61
CA ARG A 6 -3.51 13.94 -2.04
C ARG A 6 -2.91 12.59 -2.43
N ILE A 7 -3.74 11.65 -2.85
CA ILE A 7 -3.34 10.28 -3.14
C ILE A 7 -3.45 9.96 -4.64
N CYS A 8 -2.36 9.54 -5.25
CA CYS A 8 -2.34 8.95 -6.58
C CYS A 8 -2.74 7.47 -6.48
N MET A 9 -3.84 7.07 -7.12
CA MET A 9 -4.33 5.68 -7.12
C MET A 9 -3.96 5.01 -8.44
N LEU A 10 -2.94 4.17 -8.43
CA LEU A 10 -2.52 3.36 -9.57
C LEU A 10 -3.29 2.03 -9.56
N ASN A 11 -4.36 1.97 -10.35
CA ASN A 11 -5.21 0.78 -10.49
C ASN A 11 -4.56 -0.20 -11.46
N ALA A 12 -3.98 -1.28 -10.92
CA ALA A 12 -3.36 -2.37 -11.67
C ALA A 12 -4.36 -3.46 -12.11
N ASP A 13 -5.65 -3.28 -11.79
CA ASP A 13 -6.77 -4.11 -12.24
C ASP A 13 -8.11 -3.40 -11.95
N ALA A 14 -9.21 -4.02 -12.35
CA ALA A 14 -10.56 -3.59 -12.03
C ALA A 14 -11.25 -4.59 -11.08
N PRO A 15 -12.11 -4.13 -10.15
CA PRO A 15 -12.91 -5.02 -9.34
C PRO A 15 -13.82 -5.91 -10.20
N VAL A 16 -14.08 -7.13 -9.74
CA VAL A 16 -15.00 -8.06 -10.41
C VAL A 16 -16.40 -7.42 -10.53
N PRO A 17 -17.24 -7.78 -11.53
CA PRO A 17 -18.45 -7.04 -11.86
C PRO A 17 -19.42 -6.80 -10.68
N ALA A 18 -19.59 -7.79 -9.80
CA ALA A 18 -20.43 -7.66 -8.60
C ALA A 18 -19.87 -6.59 -7.63
N VAL A 19 -18.56 -6.58 -7.40
CA VAL A 19 -17.88 -5.60 -6.57
C VAL A 19 -17.94 -4.21 -7.19
N ALA A 20 -17.70 -4.11 -8.51
CA ALA A 20 -17.78 -2.85 -9.23
C ALA A 20 -19.17 -2.21 -9.14
N ALA A 21 -20.22 -3.03 -9.18
CA ALA A 21 -21.61 -2.59 -9.08
C ALA A 21 -22.03 -2.19 -7.65
N GLU A 22 -21.58 -2.91 -6.63
CA GLU A 22 -22.06 -2.73 -5.25
C GLU A 22 -21.16 -1.85 -4.38
N ARG A 23 -19.86 -1.78 -4.66
CA ARG A 23 -18.89 -1.03 -3.85
C ARG A 23 -18.37 0.19 -4.57
N ALA A 24 -17.60 -0.02 -5.63
CA ALA A 24 -16.99 1.06 -6.40
C ALA A 24 -16.37 0.54 -7.69
N PRO A 25 -16.33 1.35 -8.76
CA PRO A 25 -15.88 0.93 -10.09
C PRO A 25 -14.36 0.67 -10.18
N THR A 26 -13.56 1.11 -9.22
CA THR A 26 -12.10 0.98 -9.19
C THR A 26 -11.60 0.63 -7.79
N TYR A 27 -10.47 -0.06 -7.68
CA TYR A 27 -9.84 -0.30 -6.39
C TYR A 27 -9.40 1.00 -5.71
N GLY A 28 -8.93 1.99 -6.48
CA GLY A 28 -8.60 3.33 -6.00
C GLY A 28 -9.76 4.00 -5.27
N ARG A 29 -10.99 3.87 -5.78
CA ARG A 29 -12.19 4.36 -5.09
C ARG A 29 -12.53 3.55 -3.84
N ILE A 30 -12.31 2.23 -3.83
CA ILE A 30 -12.47 1.39 -2.63
C ILE A 30 -11.52 1.87 -1.52
N PHE A 31 -10.22 2.04 -1.82
CA PHE A 31 -9.24 2.60 -0.90
C PHE A 31 -9.63 3.99 -0.42
N HIS A 32 -10.04 4.89 -1.33
CA HIS A 32 -10.47 6.23 -0.99
C HIS A 32 -11.61 6.23 0.05
N ASN A 33 -12.63 5.41 -0.18
CA ASN A 33 -13.79 5.32 0.71
C ASN A 33 -13.40 4.79 2.10
N LEU A 34 -12.56 3.74 2.14
CA LEU A 34 -12.09 3.15 3.39
C LEU A 34 -11.23 4.13 4.19
N LEU A 35 -10.22 4.73 3.56
CA LEU A 35 -9.32 5.68 4.21
C LEU A 35 -10.05 6.94 4.66
N SER A 36 -11.00 7.45 3.86
CA SER A 36 -11.83 8.60 4.25
C SER A 36 -12.71 8.28 5.46
N SER A 37 -13.21 7.04 5.55
CA SER A 37 -13.96 6.57 6.73
C SER A 37 -13.07 6.47 7.96
N ALA A 38 -11.84 5.97 7.82
CA ALA A 38 -10.87 5.92 8.92
C ALA A 38 -10.51 7.34 9.44
N VAL A 39 -10.36 8.32 8.55
CA VAL A 39 -10.19 9.73 8.93
C VAL A 39 -11.40 10.25 9.71
N ALA A 40 -12.63 9.97 9.25
CA ALA A 40 -13.85 10.40 9.93
C ALA A 40 -14.00 9.78 11.33
N ASN A 41 -13.64 8.50 11.48
CA ASN A 41 -13.69 7.80 12.76
C ASN A 41 -12.67 8.38 13.76
N THR A 42 -11.49 8.77 13.29
CA THR A 42 -10.45 9.40 14.13
C THR A 42 -10.88 10.78 14.65
N LYS A 43 -11.70 11.52 13.90
CA LYS A 43 -12.30 12.80 14.35
C LYS A 43 -13.30 12.64 15.49
N SER A 44 -13.93 11.47 15.62
CA SER A 44 -14.88 11.19 16.70
C SER A 44 -14.19 10.87 18.04
N SER A 45 -12.93 10.41 18.00
CA SER A 45 -12.16 10.03 19.19
C SER A 45 -11.22 11.13 19.70
N ARG A 46 -10.76 12.05 18.84
CA ARG A 46 -9.88 13.18 19.22
C ARG A 46 -10.71 14.46 19.43
N GLN A 47 -10.77 14.97 20.66
CA GLN A 47 -11.51 16.19 21.05
C GLN A 47 -10.88 17.52 20.57
N SER A 48 -9.79 17.51 19.79
CA SER A 48 -9.14 18.75 19.33
C SER A 48 -9.72 19.23 17.99
N SER A 49 -10.15 20.50 17.98
CA SER A 49 -10.79 21.18 16.86
C SER A 49 -9.82 21.65 15.76
N GLU A 50 -8.54 21.23 15.78
CA GLU A 50 -7.48 21.84 14.97
C GLU A 50 -6.98 20.99 13.78
N ASP A 51 -7.21 19.67 13.76
CA ASP A 51 -6.70 18.77 12.70
C ASP A 51 -7.81 18.18 11.83
N ASN A 52 -8.38 19.02 10.96
CA ASN A 52 -9.29 18.54 9.92
C ASN A 52 -8.48 17.97 8.75
N LEU A 53 -8.12 16.68 8.81
CA LEU A 53 -7.60 15.93 7.68
C LEU A 53 -8.72 15.62 6.66
N TYR A 54 -8.42 15.76 5.38
CA TYR A 54 -9.25 15.37 4.25
C TYR A 54 -8.41 14.60 3.23
N ILE A 55 -9.03 13.65 2.54
CA ILE A 55 -8.38 12.89 1.48
C ILE A 55 -8.95 13.33 0.14
N THR A 56 -8.07 13.65 -0.80
CA THR A 56 -8.39 13.70 -2.22
C THR A 56 -7.61 12.61 -2.93
N SER A 57 -8.21 12.00 -3.94
CA SER A 57 -7.52 10.99 -4.74
C SER A 57 -7.80 11.12 -6.23
N THR A 58 -6.85 10.67 -7.04
CA THR A 58 -6.98 10.64 -8.50
C THR A 58 -6.56 9.28 -9.01
N ASP A 59 -7.43 8.68 -9.83
CA ASP A 59 -7.27 7.32 -10.34
C ASP A 59 -6.57 7.33 -11.70
N PHE A 60 -5.63 6.40 -11.86
CA PHE A 60 -4.93 6.12 -13.11
C PHE A 60 -4.99 4.62 -13.40
N ASP A 61 -5.42 4.25 -14.60
CA ASP A 61 -5.43 2.86 -15.08
C ASP A 61 -4.07 2.53 -15.70
N VAL A 62 -3.18 1.92 -14.91
CA VAL A 62 -1.82 1.62 -15.36
C VAL A 62 -1.78 0.47 -16.38
N VAL A 63 -2.81 -0.36 -16.42
CA VAL A 63 -2.99 -1.41 -17.46
C VAL A 63 -3.22 -0.74 -18.83
N LYS A 64 -3.95 0.38 -18.85
CA LYS A 64 -4.11 1.25 -20.03
C LYS A 64 -2.98 2.24 -20.25
N ASN A 65 -1.87 2.12 -19.51
CA ASN A 65 -0.73 3.03 -19.56
C ASN A 65 -1.03 4.49 -19.15
N GLU A 66 -2.06 4.70 -18.34
CA GLU A 66 -2.40 6.01 -17.77
C GLU A 66 -1.57 6.25 -16.51
N TYR A 67 -0.95 7.42 -16.41
CA TYR A 67 -0.08 7.82 -15.29
C TYR A 67 -0.26 9.33 -15.04
N PRO A 68 0.02 9.83 -13.82
CA PRO A 68 0.00 11.25 -13.55
C PRO A 68 1.02 11.99 -14.41
N ALA A 69 0.66 13.21 -14.85
CA ALA A 69 1.58 14.06 -15.59
C ALA A 69 2.76 14.51 -14.73
N SER A 70 2.52 14.72 -13.43
CA SER A 70 3.55 15.03 -12.43
C SER A 70 3.20 14.37 -11.11
N VAL A 71 4.10 13.57 -10.55
CA VAL A 71 3.85 12.87 -9.28
C VAL A 71 3.95 13.80 -8.06
N THR A 72 4.63 14.94 -8.20
CA THR A 72 4.81 15.97 -7.16
C THR A 72 3.51 16.68 -6.75
N GLU A 73 2.41 16.47 -7.49
CA GLU A 73 1.09 16.95 -7.09
C GLU A 73 0.45 16.10 -5.99
N PHE A 74 1.01 14.91 -5.72
CA PHE A 74 0.54 13.97 -4.70
C PHE A 74 1.48 13.90 -3.51
N ASP A 75 0.90 13.56 -2.36
CA ASP A 75 1.63 13.28 -1.12
C ASP A 75 1.94 11.78 -1.00
N ALA A 76 1.09 10.95 -1.59
CA ALA A 76 1.20 9.50 -1.55
C ALA A 76 0.74 8.83 -2.84
N ILE A 77 1.22 7.61 -3.06
CA ILE A 77 0.81 6.70 -4.11
C ILE A 77 0.27 5.42 -3.48
N ILE A 78 -0.81 4.87 -4.03
CA ILE A 78 -1.28 3.51 -3.76
C ILE A 78 -1.22 2.72 -5.07
N ILE A 79 -0.56 1.56 -5.03
CA ILE A 79 -0.56 0.56 -6.10
C ILE A 79 -1.48 -0.59 -5.68
N SER A 80 -2.56 -0.81 -6.43
CA SER A 80 -3.56 -1.83 -6.10
C SER A 80 -3.06 -3.26 -6.36
N GLY A 81 -3.89 -4.24 -5.95
CA GLY A 81 -3.76 -5.62 -6.38
C GLY A 81 -4.01 -5.79 -7.89
N SER A 82 -3.66 -6.98 -8.40
CA SER A 82 -3.90 -7.42 -9.78
C SER A 82 -4.04 -8.94 -9.83
N ALA A 83 -4.82 -9.45 -10.79
CA ALA A 83 -4.83 -10.87 -11.13
C ALA A 83 -3.59 -11.32 -11.93
N ASN A 84 -2.77 -10.38 -12.40
CA ASN A 84 -1.51 -10.64 -13.10
C ASN A 84 -0.36 -10.75 -12.10
N SER A 85 0.74 -11.39 -12.49
CA SER A 85 1.91 -11.54 -11.63
C SER A 85 2.92 -10.40 -11.83
N ALA A 86 3.59 -9.97 -10.76
CA ALA A 86 4.62 -8.91 -10.83
C ALA A 86 5.83 -9.28 -11.71
N TYR A 87 6.02 -10.58 -11.96
CA TYR A 87 7.06 -11.12 -12.83
C TYR A 87 6.58 -11.40 -14.26
N ASP A 88 5.31 -11.15 -14.60
CA ASP A 88 4.81 -11.33 -15.97
C ASP A 88 5.54 -10.40 -16.94
N ASP A 89 5.86 -10.90 -18.13
CA ASP A 89 6.47 -10.09 -19.20
C ASP A 89 5.42 -9.31 -20.00
N LEU A 90 4.64 -8.50 -19.28
CA LEU A 90 3.63 -7.62 -19.86
C LEU A 90 4.18 -6.19 -19.95
N PRO A 91 4.02 -5.50 -21.09
CA PRO A 91 4.56 -4.15 -21.27
C PRO A 91 4.15 -3.15 -20.17
N TRP A 92 2.90 -3.24 -19.70
CA TRP A 92 2.38 -2.37 -18.65
C TRP A 92 3.00 -2.67 -17.28
N VAL A 93 3.23 -3.95 -16.93
CA VAL A 93 3.91 -4.37 -15.68
C VAL A 93 5.33 -3.84 -15.68
N ARG A 94 6.07 -4.03 -16.78
CA ARG A 94 7.46 -3.54 -16.90
C ARG A 94 7.54 -2.02 -16.88
N LYS A 95 6.54 -1.33 -17.43
CA LYS A 95 6.45 0.13 -17.34
C LYS A 95 6.19 0.58 -15.90
N LEU A 96 5.26 -0.07 -15.20
CA LEU A 96 4.95 0.24 -13.81
C LEU A 96 6.16 0.00 -12.90
N GLU A 97 6.85 -1.13 -13.05
CA GLU A 97 8.10 -1.46 -12.33
C GLU A 97 9.16 -0.35 -12.49
N ARG A 98 9.42 0.08 -13.74
CA ARG A 98 10.36 1.19 -14.01
C ARG A 98 9.89 2.52 -13.44
N TRP A 99 8.63 2.87 -13.67
CA TRP A 99 8.04 4.13 -13.21
C TRP A 99 8.10 4.23 -11.68
N THR A 100 7.76 3.15 -10.96
CA THR A 100 7.82 3.09 -9.50
C THR A 100 9.25 3.28 -8.99
N LYS A 101 10.24 2.66 -9.64
CA LYS A 101 11.66 2.86 -9.32
C LYS A 101 12.09 4.31 -9.56
N GLU A 102 11.70 4.91 -10.69
CA GLU A 102 12.00 6.31 -11.02
C GLU A 102 11.40 7.29 -10.00
N VAL A 103 10.14 7.08 -9.58
CA VAL A 103 9.51 7.91 -8.54
C VAL A 103 10.21 7.74 -7.20
N TYR A 104 10.51 6.51 -6.81
CA TYR A 104 11.20 6.25 -5.54
C TYR A 104 12.55 6.98 -5.46
N GLU A 105 13.33 6.96 -6.55
CA GLU A 105 14.67 7.56 -6.64
C GLU A 105 14.64 9.09 -6.74
N ASN A 106 13.67 9.65 -7.47
CA ASN A 106 13.68 11.07 -7.81
C ASN A 106 12.75 11.92 -6.93
N GLU A 107 11.78 11.32 -6.23
CA GLU A 107 10.73 12.04 -5.50
C GLU A 107 10.65 11.58 -4.03
N PRO A 108 11.68 11.93 -3.22
CA PRO A 108 11.85 11.47 -1.84
C PRO A 108 10.77 11.98 -0.86
N SER A 109 9.90 12.88 -1.29
CA SER A 109 8.76 13.37 -0.49
C SER A 109 7.48 12.56 -0.69
N VAL A 110 7.36 11.79 -1.78
CA VAL A 110 6.13 11.04 -2.11
C VAL A 110 6.18 9.66 -1.49
N LYS A 111 5.23 9.33 -0.61
CA LYS A 111 5.17 8.01 0.04
C LYS A 111 4.49 6.98 -0.85
N ILE A 112 4.96 5.73 -0.84
CA ILE A 112 4.44 4.69 -1.73
C ILE A 112 3.89 3.53 -0.92
N PHE A 113 2.62 3.21 -1.14
CA PHE A 113 1.95 2.05 -0.58
C PHE A 113 1.61 1.02 -1.66
N GLY A 114 1.75 -0.28 -1.37
CA GLY A 114 1.35 -1.36 -2.27
C GLY A 114 0.54 -2.45 -1.57
N SER A 115 -0.57 -2.85 -2.19
CA SER A 115 -1.43 -3.97 -1.76
C SER A 115 -1.28 -5.17 -2.69
N CYS A 116 -1.04 -6.36 -2.15
CA CYS A 116 -0.94 -7.65 -2.87
C CYS A 116 0.03 -7.60 -4.06
N PHE A 117 -0.44 -7.54 -5.31
CA PHE A 117 0.41 -7.30 -6.48
C PHE A 117 1.29 -6.05 -6.31
N GLY A 118 0.75 -4.95 -5.76
CA GLY A 118 1.51 -3.74 -5.49
C GLY A 118 2.65 -3.97 -4.49
N HIS A 119 2.43 -4.81 -3.46
CA HIS A 119 3.48 -5.24 -2.53
C HIS A 119 4.60 -6.00 -3.27
N GLN A 120 4.23 -6.97 -4.09
CA GLN A 120 5.15 -7.80 -4.87
C GLN A 120 5.96 -6.96 -5.86
N LEU A 121 5.28 -6.11 -6.62
CA LEU A 121 5.90 -5.21 -7.59
C LEU A 121 6.87 -4.24 -6.93
N LEU A 122 6.51 -3.64 -5.79
CA LEU A 122 7.43 -2.74 -5.05
C LEU A 122 8.68 -3.49 -4.57
N CYS A 123 8.51 -4.67 -3.99
CA CYS A 123 9.64 -5.49 -3.56
C CYS A 123 10.55 -5.84 -4.75
N GLN A 124 9.99 -6.23 -5.89
CA GLN A 124 10.76 -6.53 -7.08
C GLN A 124 11.44 -5.29 -7.67
N ALA A 125 10.75 -4.15 -7.75
CA ALA A 125 11.29 -2.94 -8.36
C ALA A 125 12.44 -2.34 -7.54
N LEU A 126 12.33 -2.39 -6.20
CA LEU A 126 13.20 -1.64 -5.29
C LEU A 126 14.27 -2.52 -4.62
N LEU A 127 14.03 -3.82 -4.48
CA LEU A 127 14.90 -4.72 -3.71
C LEU A 127 15.57 -5.83 -4.53
N LYS A 128 15.35 -5.87 -5.86
CA LYS A 128 15.93 -6.90 -6.74
C LYS A 128 17.46 -6.96 -6.71
N ASP A 129 18.14 -5.82 -6.59
CA ASP A 129 19.61 -5.77 -6.49
C ASP A 129 20.13 -6.38 -5.17
N TYR A 130 19.25 -6.62 -4.20
CA TYR A 130 19.52 -7.31 -2.93
C TYR A 130 19.07 -8.77 -2.95
N GLY A 131 18.75 -9.30 -4.14
CA GLY A 131 18.35 -10.70 -4.35
C GLY A 131 16.88 -10.98 -4.06
N VAL A 132 16.07 -9.94 -3.77
CA VAL A 132 14.62 -10.11 -3.56
C VAL A 132 13.95 -10.44 -4.88
N THR A 133 13.09 -11.45 -4.87
CA THR A 133 12.34 -11.89 -6.05
C THR A 133 10.87 -12.11 -5.69
N VAL A 134 10.02 -12.18 -6.72
CA VAL A 134 8.63 -12.61 -6.60
C VAL A 134 8.50 -13.88 -7.42
N GLU A 135 7.88 -14.90 -6.85
CA GLU A 135 7.59 -16.14 -7.54
C GLU A 135 6.21 -16.65 -7.13
N LYS A 136 5.75 -17.68 -7.83
CA LYS A 136 4.57 -18.42 -7.43
C LYS A 136 4.85 -19.26 -6.19
N ASP A 137 4.02 -19.13 -5.16
CA ASP A 137 4.19 -19.83 -3.90
C ASP A 137 4.01 -21.36 -4.11
N PRO A 138 5.05 -22.18 -3.81
CA PRO A 138 4.94 -23.63 -3.92
C PRO A 138 3.94 -24.25 -2.94
N LYS A 139 3.52 -23.52 -1.89
CA LYS A 139 2.47 -23.93 -0.95
C LYS A 139 1.06 -23.67 -1.49
N GLY A 140 0.93 -22.98 -2.61
CA GLY A 140 -0.35 -22.64 -3.23
C GLY A 140 -0.97 -21.36 -2.67
N TRP A 141 -2.29 -21.26 -2.79
CA TRP A 141 -3.05 -20.06 -2.41
C TRP A 141 -3.13 -19.86 -0.90
N GLU A 142 -2.98 -18.60 -0.46
CA GLU A 142 -3.37 -18.14 0.87
C GLU A 142 -4.67 -17.33 0.76
N LEU A 143 -5.77 -17.89 1.28
CA LEU A 143 -7.12 -17.34 1.12
C LEU A 143 -7.86 -17.13 2.45
N GLY A 144 -8.75 -16.12 2.45
CA GLY A 144 -9.59 -15.75 3.58
C GLY A 144 -8.84 -14.96 4.63
N VAL A 145 -9.43 -14.80 5.82
CA VAL A 145 -8.77 -14.04 6.88
C VAL A 145 -7.61 -14.85 7.47
N LYS A 146 -6.42 -14.24 7.56
CA LYS A 146 -5.24 -14.82 8.20
C LYS A 146 -4.63 -13.85 9.20
N GLU A 147 -4.08 -14.42 10.27
CA GLU A 147 -3.35 -13.68 11.30
C GLU A 147 -1.87 -13.55 10.93
N ILE A 148 -1.42 -12.31 10.74
CA ILE A 148 -0.03 -11.94 10.56
C ILE A 148 0.58 -11.76 11.96
N THR A 149 1.72 -12.40 12.22
CA THR A 149 2.56 -12.06 13.37
C THR A 149 3.49 -10.92 12.97
N LEU A 150 3.33 -9.75 13.60
CA LEU A 150 4.12 -8.56 13.32
C LEU A 150 5.51 -8.67 13.94
N HIS A 151 6.53 -8.40 13.14
CA HIS A 151 7.92 -8.52 13.57
C HIS A 151 8.28 -7.40 14.53
N ARG A 152 9.05 -7.74 15.58
CA ARG A 152 9.45 -6.77 16.60
C ARG A 152 10.12 -5.53 16.02
N ARG A 153 11.08 -5.69 15.10
CA ARG A 153 11.77 -4.56 14.47
C ARG A 153 10.83 -3.58 13.77
N PHE A 154 9.79 -4.11 13.10
CA PHE A 154 8.75 -3.28 12.49
C PHE A 154 7.92 -2.56 13.55
N ARG A 155 7.46 -3.27 14.58
CA ARG A 155 6.68 -2.67 15.68
C ARG A 155 7.47 -1.55 16.37
N ASP A 156 8.73 -1.81 16.71
CA ASP A 156 9.60 -0.86 17.40
C ASP A 156 9.83 0.40 16.53
N ALA A 157 9.91 0.27 15.20
CA ALA A 157 10.12 1.41 14.29
C ALA A 157 8.83 2.18 13.94
N PHE A 158 7.70 1.48 13.78
CA PHE A 158 6.45 2.05 13.24
C PHE A 158 5.44 2.43 14.32
N LEU A 159 5.40 1.70 15.45
CA LEU A 159 4.34 1.81 16.46
C LEU A 159 4.76 2.53 17.74
N GLU A 160 6.06 2.72 17.99
CA GLU A 160 6.56 3.35 19.23
C GLU A 160 6.53 4.90 19.20
N HIS A 161 6.11 5.52 18.09
CA HIS A 161 6.13 6.98 17.93
C HIS A 161 4.82 7.71 18.31
N ASP A 162 3.76 6.99 18.70
CA ASP A 162 2.44 7.58 19.01
C ASP A 162 2.05 7.25 20.47
N ASP A 163 1.59 8.26 21.21
CA ASP A 163 1.29 8.27 22.66
C ASP A 163 0.73 6.95 23.23
N GLU A 164 0.96 6.74 24.54
CA GLU A 164 0.60 5.58 25.40
C GLU A 164 -0.78 4.93 25.14
N VAL A 165 -1.72 5.63 24.48
CA VAL A 165 -3.08 5.17 24.14
C VAL A 165 -3.13 4.17 22.97
N ARG A 166 -2.18 4.19 22.03
CA ARG A 166 -2.11 3.21 20.91
C ARG A 166 -1.13 2.05 21.15
N THR A 167 -0.29 2.16 22.18
CA THR A 167 0.75 1.20 22.55
C THR A 167 0.22 -0.10 23.21
N GLY A 168 -0.98 -0.54 22.84
CA GLY A 168 -1.43 -1.88 23.16
C GLY A 168 -0.78 -2.88 22.22
N SER A 169 0.49 -3.24 22.45
CA SER A 169 1.16 -4.46 21.97
C SER A 169 0.56 -5.09 20.70
N LEU A 170 0.50 -4.35 19.57
CA LEU A 170 -0.05 -4.91 18.34
C LEU A 170 0.97 -5.91 17.82
N GLU A 171 0.87 -7.14 18.32
CA GLU A 171 1.77 -8.23 17.95
C GLU A 171 1.25 -8.98 16.74
N LYS A 172 -0.05 -8.85 16.48
CA LYS A 172 -0.79 -9.62 15.49
C LYS A 172 -1.81 -8.73 14.80
N MET A 173 -2.03 -8.98 13.51
CA MET A 173 -3.02 -8.29 12.70
C MET A 173 -3.66 -9.27 11.73
N ARG A 174 -4.98 -9.27 11.64
CA ARG A 174 -5.76 -10.12 10.74
C ARG A 174 -6.18 -9.32 9.52
N LEU A 175 -5.93 -9.86 8.33
CA LEU A 175 -6.37 -9.26 7.06
C LEU A 175 -7.01 -10.31 6.16
N GLN A 176 -7.81 -9.86 5.19
CA GLN A 176 -8.29 -10.71 4.09
C GLN A 176 -7.13 -11.03 3.14
N PHE A 177 -7.02 -12.29 2.72
CA PHE A 177 -6.02 -12.73 1.75
C PHE A 177 -6.65 -13.38 0.53
N VAL A 178 -6.05 -13.10 -0.62
CA VAL A 178 -6.27 -13.79 -1.90
C VAL A 178 -5.02 -13.63 -2.76
N HIS A 179 -4.00 -14.46 -2.51
CA HIS A 179 -2.78 -14.44 -3.33
C HIS A 179 -2.19 -15.85 -3.51
N HIS A 180 -1.45 -16.00 -4.60
CA HIS A 180 -0.69 -17.20 -4.93
C HIS A 180 0.80 -16.90 -5.10
N ASP A 181 1.15 -15.67 -5.45
CA ASP A 181 2.54 -15.26 -5.54
C ASP A 181 3.04 -14.74 -4.18
N HIS A 182 4.33 -14.88 -3.92
CA HIS A 182 4.97 -14.44 -2.68
C HIS A 182 6.34 -13.80 -2.94
N VAL A 183 6.75 -12.92 -2.03
CA VAL A 183 8.07 -12.29 -2.06
C VAL A 183 9.08 -13.21 -1.36
N VAL A 184 10.18 -13.50 -2.04
CA VAL A 184 11.30 -14.30 -1.54
C VAL A 184 12.48 -13.39 -1.23
N ILE A 185 12.92 -13.44 0.03
CA ILE A 185 14.10 -12.72 0.53
C ILE A 185 15.14 -13.78 0.91
N PRO A 186 16.22 -13.95 0.13
CA PRO A 186 17.15 -15.08 0.31
C PRO A 186 18.00 -14.95 1.58
N ASP A 187 18.34 -13.71 1.96
CA ASP A 187 19.04 -13.38 3.19
C ASP A 187 18.44 -12.11 3.78
N LEU A 188 17.93 -12.17 5.01
CA LEU A 188 17.38 -11.01 5.70
C LEU A 188 18.43 -9.92 5.95
N ASN A 189 19.71 -10.30 6.03
CA ASN A 189 20.81 -9.36 6.18
C ASN A 189 21.21 -8.70 4.85
N ALA A 190 20.71 -9.20 3.71
CA ALA A 190 20.95 -8.59 2.42
C ALA A 190 20.06 -7.36 2.17
N LEU A 191 18.95 -7.21 2.90
CA LEU A 191 18.12 -6.01 2.77
C LEU A 191 18.90 -4.75 3.20
N PRO A 192 18.63 -3.59 2.58
CA PRO A 192 19.22 -2.34 3.04
C PRO A 192 18.86 -2.06 4.51
N PRO A 193 19.72 -1.39 5.30
CA PRO A 193 19.50 -1.22 6.74
C PRO A 193 18.22 -0.48 7.13
N SER A 194 17.63 0.35 6.26
CA SER A 194 16.35 1.04 6.52
C SER A 194 15.13 0.13 6.33
N TRP A 195 15.27 -0.98 5.61
CA TRP A 195 14.17 -1.85 5.24
C TRP A 195 13.94 -2.94 6.29
N MET A 196 12.67 -3.23 6.52
CA MET A 196 12.24 -4.28 7.45
C MET A 196 11.00 -5.00 6.95
N ILE A 197 10.88 -6.26 7.36
CA ILE A 197 9.68 -7.06 7.11
C ILE A 197 8.63 -6.68 8.16
N LEU A 198 7.40 -6.49 7.70
CA LEU A 198 6.26 -6.16 8.55
C LEU A 198 5.88 -7.35 9.44
N GLY A 199 5.79 -8.53 8.86
CA GLY A 199 5.37 -9.75 9.56
C GLY A 199 5.24 -10.95 8.64
N ASN A 200 4.82 -12.07 9.21
CA ASN A 200 4.61 -13.33 8.50
C ASN A 200 3.31 -14.02 8.95
N THR A 201 2.77 -14.89 8.10
CA THR A 201 1.78 -15.90 8.51
C THR A 201 2.47 -17.27 8.65
N GLN A 202 1.70 -18.33 8.91
CA GLN A 202 2.22 -19.70 8.80
C GLN A 202 2.51 -20.11 7.35
N HIS A 203 1.83 -19.48 6.39
CA HIS A 203 1.91 -19.81 4.96
C HIS A 203 3.03 -19.03 4.28
N CYS A 204 3.01 -17.70 4.36
CA CYS A 204 3.95 -16.82 3.68
C CYS A 204 4.85 -16.06 4.67
N ALA A 205 6.15 -16.02 4.35
CA ALA A 205 7.21 -15.46 5.19
C ALA A 205 7.27 -13.92 5.17
N VAL A 206 6.74 -13.29 4.11
CA VAL A 206 6.79 -11.84 3.90
C VAL A 206 5.38 -11.35 3.61
N GLN A 207 4.73 -10.80 4.63
CA GLN A 207 3.36 -10.25 4.50
C GLN A 207 3.33 -8.75 4.26
N GLY A 208 4.51 -8.15 4.11
CA GLY A 208 4.71 -6.73 3.93
C GLY A 208 6.16 -6.36 4.20
N VAL A 209 6.58 -5.23 3.64
CA VAL A 209 7.84 -4.56 3.94
C VAL A 209 7.59 -3.08 4.24
N TYR A 210 8.50 -2.51 5.02
CA TYR A 210 8.46 -1.12 5.44
C TYR A 210 9.86 -0.49 5.34
N GLU A 211 9.89 0.72 4.79
CA GLU A 211 11.00 1.65 4.86
C GLU A 211 10.45 2.98 5.43
N PRO A 212 10.97 3.44 6.59
CA PRO A 212 10.45 4.64 7.26
C PRO A 212 10.36 5.86 6.36
N GLY A 213 9.20 6.52 6.39
CA GLY A 213 8.90 7.73 5.63
C GLY A 213 8.80 7.55 4.11
N ARG A 214 9.00 6.33 3.58
CA ARG A 214 9.14 6.10 2.13
C ARG A 214 8.20 5.03 1.59
N VAL A 215 8.22 3.82 2.12
CA VAL A 215 7.50 2.67 1.54
C VAL A 215 6.81 1.86 2.64
N LEU A 216 5.55 1.51 2.43
CA LEU A 216 4.83 0.52 3.23
C LEU A 216 4.08 -0.42 2.28
N THR A 217 4.02 -1.70 2.60
CA THR A 217 3.28 -2.64 1.75
C THR A 217 2.60 -3.70 2.58
N PHE A 218 1.43 -4.16 2.13
CA PHE A 218 0.72 -5.31 2.67
C PHE A 218 0.47 -6.34 1.57
N GLN A 219 0.75 -7.60 1.85
CA GLN A 219 0.36 -8.71 0.98
C GLN A 219 -1.16 -8.99 1.08
N GLY A 220 -1.75 -8.72 2.24
CA GLY A 220 -3.19 -8.83 2.49
C GLY A 220 -3.97 -7.58 2.07
N HIS A 221 -5.27 -7.76 1.89
CA HIS A 221 -6.22 -6.77 1.40
C HIS A 221 -7.04 -6.17 2.55
N PHE A 222 -6.54 -5.12 3.19
CA PHE A 222 -7.33 -4.40 4.19
C PHE A 222 -8.49 -3.62 3.56
N GLU A 223 -8.44 -3.39 2.25
CA GLU A 223 -9.50 -2.77 1.46
C GLU A 223 -10.63 -3.73 1.07
N PHE A 224 -10.48 -5.03 1.33
CA PHE A 224 -11.52 -6.01 1.08
C PHE A 224 -12.36 -6.20 2.33
N ASP A 225 -13.68 -6.08 2.18
CA ASP A 225 -14.63 -6.62 3.14
C ASP A 225 -15.00 -8.08 2.77
N ARG A 226 -15.82 -8.71 3.62
CA ARG A 226 -16.36 -10.06 3.41
C ARG A 226 -16.98 -10.24 2.03
N PHE A 227 -17.71 -9.24 1.55
CA PHE A 227 -18.39 -9.28 0.26
C PHE A 227 -17.41 -9.21 -0.90
N ILE A 228 -16.46 -8.27 -0.85
CA ILE A 228 -15.44 -8.10 -1.90
C ILE A 228 -14.65 -9.38 -2.08
N ASN A 229 -14.15 -9.97 -0.99
CA ASN A 229 -13.35 -11.18 -1.10
C ASN A 229 -14.21 -12.38 -1.55
N SER A 230 -15.44 -12.53 -1.04
CA SER A 230 -16.35 -13.59 -1.45
C SER A 230 -16.67 -13.56 -2.95
N GLU A 231 -17.00 -12.39 -3.50
CA GLU A 231 -17.31 -12.25 -4.92
C GLU A 231 -16.06 -12.41 -5.80
N THR A 232 -14.90 -11.96 -5.30
CA THR A 232 -13.60 -12.20 -5.96
C THR A 232 -13.32 -13.69 -6.08
N ILE A 233 -13.47 -14.46 -4.98
CA ILE A 233 -13.27 -15.91 -4.99
C ILE A 233 -14.24 -16.60 -5.95
N LYS A 234 -15.54 -16.28 -5.88
CA LYS A 234 -16.55 -16.89 -6.77
C LYS A 234 -16.25 -16.61 -8.25
N PHE A 235 -15.75 -15.42 -8.57
CA PHE A 235 -15.45 -15.03 -9.94
C PHE A 235 -14.20 -15.73 -10.50
N PHE A 236 -13.10 -15.77 -9.76
CA PHE A 236 -11.84 -16.35 -10.23
C PHE A 236 -11.76 -17.87 -10.07
N PHE A 237 -12.58 -18.45 -9.19
CA PHE A 237 -12.59 -19.88 -8.90
C PHE A 237 -13.98 -20.55 -9.13
N PRO A 238 -14.61 -20.36 -10.31
CA PRO A 238 -15.99 -20.81 -10.53
C PRO A 238 -16.16 -22.34 -10.53
N ASN A 239 -15.05 -23.10 -10.66
CA ASN A 239 -15.04 -24.55 -10.77
C ASN A 239 -14.38 -25.25 -9.58
N TRP A 240 -14.21 -24.56 -8.45
CA TRP A 240 -13.67 -25.18 -7.24
C TRP A 240 -14.57 -26.27 -6.69
N GLN A 241 -13.94 -27.27 -6.07
CA GLN A 241 -14.67 -28.32 -5.37
C GLN A 241 -15.58 -27.67 -4.33
N PRO A 242 -16.88 -28.04 -4.24
CA PRO A 242 -17.85 -27.33 -3.39
C PRO A 242 -17.38 -27.14 -1.95
N LYS A 243 -16.76 -28.17 -1.37
CA LYS A 243 -16.21 -28.11 -0.01
C LYS A 243 -15.07 -27.12 0.14
N ALA A 244 -14.16 -27.03 -0.83
CA ALA A 244 -13.04 -26.09 -0.78
C ALA A 244 -13.53 -24.63 -0.91
N LEU A 245 -14.57 -24.42 -1.72
CA LEU A 245 -15.22 -23.11 -1.81
C LEU A 245 -15.91 -22.74 -0.50
N GLU A 246 -16.67 -23.67 0.09
CA GLU A 246 -17.34 -23.47 1.39
C GLU A 246 -16.33 -23.13 2.50
N GLU A 247 -15.27 -23.93 2.67
CA GLU A 247 -14.21 -23.68 3.65
C GLU A 247 -13.52 -22.31 3.45
N THR A 248 -13.38 -21.88 2.19
CA THR A 248 -12.80 -20.56 1.86
C THR A 248 -13.76 -19.42 2.21
N LEU A 249 -15.04 -19.56 1.89
CA LEU A 249 -16.05 -18.55 2.22
C LEU A 249 -16.23 -18.43 3.74
N ASP A 250 -16.19 -19.55 4.48
CA ASP A 250 -16.19 -19.56 5.94
C ASP A 250 -14.96 -18.82 6.50
N ALA A 251 -13.78 -19.02 5.91
CA ALA A 251 -12.57 -18.31 6.32
C ALA A 251 -12.61 -16.81 5.99
N ILE A 252 -13.35 -16.40 4.96
CA ILE A 252 -13.56 -14.98 4.60
C ILE A 252 -14.49 -14.28 5.61
N ASP A 253 -15.44 -15.01 6.20
CA ASP A 253 -16.45 -14.45 7.11
C ASP A 253 -15.91 -14.12 8.51
N ALA A 254 -14.70 -14.58 8.85
CA ALA A 254 -14.05 -14.24 10.12
C ALA A 254 -13.81 -12.73 10.29
N ASP A 255 -13.67 -12.27 11.53
CA ASP A 255 -13.34 -10.87 11.81
C ASP A 255 -11.89 -10.55 11.42
N ASP A 256 -11.70 -9.40 10.77
CA ASP A 256 -10.41 -8.83 10.40
C ASP A 256 -10.13 -7.50 11.12
N ASP A 257 -8.94 -6.98 10.94
CA ASP A 257 -8.46 -5.74 11.55
C ASP A 257 -8.29 -4.63 10.48
N SER A 258 -9.15 -4.61 9.45
CA SER A 258 -9.12 -3.66 8.32
C SER A 258 -9.10 -2.19 8.75
N VAL A 259 -9.85 -1.83 9.79
CA VAL A 259 -9.87 -0.46 10.35
C VAL A 259 -8.53 -0.09 10.97
N THR A 260 -7.90 -1.03 11.70
CA THR A 260 -6.56 -0.83 12.28
C THR A 260 -5.52 -0.66 11.17
N ALA A 261 -5.56 -1.51 10.14
CA ALA A 261 -4.67 -1.44 9.00
C ALA A 261 -4.85 -0.14 8.19
N ALA A 262 -6.09 0.32 7.99
CA ALA A 262 -6.37 1.61 7.38
C ALA A 262 -5.78 2.77 8.21
N GLY A 263 -5.89 2.69 9.54
CA GLY A 263 -5.22 3.62 10.46
C GLY A 263 -3.70 3.62 10.28
N MET A 264 -3.07 2.45 10.22
CA MET A 264 -1.63 2.33 9.96
C MET A 264 -1.23 2.96 8.63
N VAL A 265 -1.98 2.72 7.54
CA VAL A 265 -1.67 3.33 6.24
C VAL A 265 -1.81 4.86 6.30
N LEU A 266 -2.77 5.39 7.05
CA LEU A 266 -2.88 6.84 7.28
C LEU A 266 -1.71 7.37 8.09
N ASP A 267 -1.34 6.72 9.19
CA ASP A 267 -0.21 7.11 10.02
C ASP A 267 1.09 7.13 9.20
N PHE A 268 1.31 6.09 8.38
CA PHE A 268 2.40 6.04 7.40
C PHE A 268 2.40 7.25 6.47
N PHE A 269 1.25 7.57 5.85
CA PHE A 269 1.17 8.73 4.96
C PHE A 269 1.47 10.06 5.65
N LEU A 270 1.24 10.13 6.97
CA LEU A 270 1.48 11.31 7.80
C LEU A 270 2.84 11.33 8.50
N GLU A 271 3.66 10.27 8.40
CA GLU A 271 5.03 10.24 8.95
C GLU A 271 5.84 11.48 8.51
N ASP A 272 6.59 12.05 9.45
CA ASP A 272 7.38 13.29 9.29
C ASP A 272 6.58 14.55 8.87
N GLY A 273 5.24 14.50 8.95
CA GLY A 273 4.31 15.51 8.48
C GLY A 273 4.13 15.44 6.95
N ILE A 274 2.92 15.77 6.45
CA ILE A 274 2.76 16.05 5.02
C ILE A 274 3.69 17.22 4.74
N GLY A 275 4.75 16.97 3.95
CA GLY A 275 5.78 17.96 3.67
C GLY A 275 5.12 19.31 3.46
N LYS A 276 5.38 20.27 4.35
CA LYS A 276 5.12 21.66 4.03
C LYS A 276 5.82 21.85 2.71
N HIS A 277 5.05 22.03 1.62
CA HIS A 277 5.58 22.47 0.34
C HIS A 277 6.61 23.54 0.67
N VAL A 278 7.89 23.20 0.58
CA VAL A 278 8.93 24.21 0.60
C VAL A 278 8.58 25.04 -0.62
N PRO A 279 8.27 26.34 -0.47
CA PRO A 279 7.98 27.16 -1.62
C PRO A 279 9.11 26.93 -2.61
N SER A 280 8.77 26.43 -3.79
CA SER A 280 9.71 26.24 -4.88
C SER A 280 10.13 27.63 -5.33
N HIS A 281 10.97 28.33 -4.58
CA HIS A 281 11.72 29.54 -4.89
C HIS A 281 12.76 29.74 -3.78
N ALA A 282 13.80 28.91 -3.79
CA ALA A 282 15.12 29.39 -3.40
C ALA A 282 15.75 30.01 -4.64
N ILE A 283 15.83 31.34 -4.67
CA ILE A 283 16.67 32.04 -5.65
C ILE A 283 18.12 31.66 -5.34
N VAL A 284 18.65 30.70 -6.09
CA VAL A 284 20.08 30.47 -6.18
C VAL A 284 20.60 31.30 -7.36
N GLY A 285 21.33 32.36 -7.04
CA GLY A 285 22.13 33.11 -8.01
C GLY A 285 21.60 34.48 -8.38
N GLY A 286 21.86 35.46 -7.50
CA GLY A 286 21.95 36.85 -7.95
C GLY A 286 23.06 36.97 -8.99
N LEU A 287 22.68 37.17 -10.24
CA LEU A 287 23.55 37.73 -11.26
C LEU A 287 23.89 39.16 -10.82
N ILE A 288 25.08 39.33 -10.25
CA ILE A 288 25.70 40.63 -10.11
C ILE A 288 26.05 41.07 -11.53
N THR A 289 25.18 41.90 -12.11
CA THR A 289 25.54 42.75 -13.25
C THR A 289 26.72 43.62 -12.82
N PRO A 290 27.89 43.53 -13.46
CA PRO A 290 28.97 44.47 -13.17
C PRO A 290 28.51 45.87 -13.62
N PRO A 291 28.77 46.92 -12.81
CA PRO A 291 28.42 48.28 -13.20
C PRO A 291 29.27 48.69 -14.41
N SER A 292 28.59 49.17 -15.45
CA SER A 292 29.21 49.96 -16.50
C SER A 292 29.88 51.18 -15.89
N ARG A 293 31.18 51.33 -16.15
CA ARG A 293 31.91 52.59 -16.01
C ARG A 293 32.82 52.75 -17.22
N GLU A 294 32.47 53.78 -17.99
CA GLU A 294 33.26 54.59 -18.94
C GLU A 294 34.17 53.89 -19.96
#